data_AF-A0A7Y2C066-F1
#
_entry.id   AF-A0A7Y2C066-F1
#
_cell.length_a   1.000
_cell.length_b   1.000
_cell.length_c   1.000
_cell.angle_alpha   90.00
_cell.angle_beta   90.00
_cell.angle_gamma   90.00
#
_symmetry.space_group_name_H-M   'P 1'
#
loop_
_entity.id
_entity.type
_entity.pdbx_description
1 polymer ?
#
loop_
_entity_poly.entity_id
_entity_poly.type
_entity_poly.pdbx_seq_one_letter_code
_entity_poly.pdbx_strand_id
1 'polypeptide(L)'
;MLFKIKDLQAIKKGKIDLAFRNWKSARVKVDSVINTAIGQIKINSIEKSRIAHISPEDIKRSGNENLSSLLKILKVNAEDEVFRIALSYHGEDPRIKLRNQESISSVQFEEVKFKLDRMDGRSSTGPWTMQVLKLIQNHPHQRAQFLADTLERDKDKLKINIRKLKNMGLTQRHEVGYTISPLGKAYLNEIENLKT
;
A
#
# COMPACT_ATOMS: atom_id res chain seq x y z
N MET A 1 1.94 9.90 -0.22
CA MET A 1 3.38 10.18 -0.13
C MET A 1 4.06 9.36 -1.21
N LEU A 2 4.70 9.99 -2.19
CA LEU A 2 5.38 9.27 -3.27
C LEU A 2 6.88 9.52 -3.15
N PHE A 3 7.63 8.48 -2.81
CA PHE A 3 9.10 8.48 -2.91
C PHE A 3 9.50 7.90 -4.25
N LYS A 4 10.61 8.37 -4.82
CA LYS A 4 11.22 7.73 -5.98
C LYS A 4 11.84 6.40 -5.51
N ILE A 5 11.93 5.42 -6.40
CA ILE A 5 12.53 4.11 -6.08
C ILE A 5 13.97 4.28 -5.57
N LYS A 6 14.75 5.21 -6.14
CA LYS A 6 16.11 5.51 -5.69
C LYS A 6 16.16 5.96 -4.22
N ASP A 7 15.24 6.82 -3.81
CA ASP A 7 15.21 7.38 -2.45
C ASP A 7 14.81 6.27 -1.48
N LEU A 8 13.83 5.46 -1.86
CA LEU A 8 13.44 4.27 -1.10
C LEU A 8 14.64 3.34 -0.88
N GLN A 9 15.40 3.01 -1.92
CA GLN A 9 16.57 2.14 -1.80
C GLN A 9 17.64 2.73 -0.86
N ALA A 10 17.84 4.04 -0.91
CA ALA A 10 18.74 4.74 -0.01
C ALA A 10 18.24 4.71 1.44
N ILE A 11 16.93 4.83 1.68
CA ILE A 11 16.31 4.67 3.01
C ILE A 11 16.52 3.24 3.53
N LYS A 12 16.30 2.22 2.70
CA LYS A 12 16.56 0.81 3.08
C LYS A 12 18.02 0.57 3.46
N LYS A 13 18.95 1.27 2.82
CA LYS A 13 20.39 1.23 3.13
C LYS A 13 20.81 2.13 4.29
N GLY A 14 19.88 2.85 4.93
CA GLY A 14 20.17 3.81 6.00
C GLY A 14 20.91 5.08 5.55
N LYS A 15 20.98 5.36 4.24
CA LYS A 15 21.66 6.54 3.69
C LYS A 15 20.79 7.80 3.72
N ILE A 16 19.48 7.63 3.74
CA ILE A 16 18.48 8.70 3.83
C ILE A 16 17.55 8.35 4.98
N ASP A 17 17.31 9.31 5.87
CA ASP A 17 16.40 9.16 7.00
C ASP A 17 15.53 10.40 7.22
N LEU A 18 15.62 11.39 6.32
CA LEU A 18 14.80 12.59 6.33
C LEU A 18 14.03 12.77 5.02
N ALA A 19 12.84 13.34 5.12
CA ALA A 19 12.11 13.89 3.99
C ALA A 19 11.51 15.24 4.34
N PHE A 20 11.58 16.17 3.38
CA PHE A 20 10.91 17.45 3.49
C PHE A 20 9.67 17.50 2.61
N ARG A 21 8.59 18.13 3.07
CA ARG A 21 7.32 18.22 2.34
C ARG A 21 6.67 19.59 2.50
N ASN A 22 6.23 20.15 1.39
CA ASN A 22 5.30 21.27 1.37
C ASN A 22 3.86 20.70 1.38
N TRP A 23 3.29 20.55 2.57
CA TRP A 23 1.92 20.07 2.75
C TRP A 23 1.06 21.14 3.42
N LYS A 24 -0.23 21.17 3.09
CA LYS A 24 -1.21 21.96 3.86
C LYS A 24 -1.47 21.38 5.25
N SER A 25 -1.45 20.05 5.37
CA SER A 25 -1.60 19.34 6.65
C SER A 25 -0.97 17.95 6.60
N ALA A 26 -0.45 17.48 7.74
CA ALA A 26 0.10 16.14 7.88
C ALA A 26 -1.04 15.11 7.99
N ARG A 27 -1.23 14.31 6.93
CA ARG A 27 -2.22 13.20 6.92
C ARG A 27 -1.66 11.86 7.41
N VAL A 28 -0.34 11.74 7.48
CA VAL A 28 0.36 10.60 8.06
C VAL A 28 0.61 10.86 9.53
N LYS A 29 0.59 9.81 10.35
CA LYS A 29 0.80 9.91 11.79
C LYS A 29 2.23 9.51 12.15
N VAL A 30 2.75 10.08 13.23
CA VAL A 30 3.96 9.57 13.88
C VAL A 30 3.74 8.11 14.27
N ASP A 31 4.80 7.31 14.20
CA ASP A 31 4.84 5.86 14.38
C ASP A 31 4.07 5.02 13.35
N SER A 32 3.44 5.65 12.35
CA SER A 32 2.76 4.91 11.29
C SER A 32 3.75 4.22 10.34
N VAL A 33 3.35 3.04 9.86
CA VAL A 33 4.09 2.26 8.88
C VAL A 33 3.39 2.35 7.52
N ILE A 34 4.17 2.67 6.48
CA ILE A 34 3.70 2.87 5.12
C ILE A 34 4.29 1.80 4.22
N ASN A 35 3.43 1.10 3.49
CA ASN A 35 3.85 0.18 2.44
C ASN A 35 4.35 0.97 1.21
N THR A 36 5.54 0.62 0.73
CA THR A 36 6.20 1.21 -0.44
C THR A 36 6.54 0.13 -1.47
N ALA A 37 7.17 0.53 -2.59
CA ALA A 37 7.58 -0.42 -3.63
C ALA A 37 8.69 -1.39 -3.19
N ILE A 38 9.41 -1.13 -2.09
CA ILE A 38 10.56 -1.93 -1.65
C ILE A 38 10.40 -2.49 -0.22
N GLY A 39 9.19 -2.48 0.31
CA GLY A 39 8.89 -2.83 1.70
C GLY A 39 8.25 -1.69 2.46
N GLN A 40 8.41 -1.71 3.78
CA GLN A 40 7.76 -0.81 4.71
C GLN A 40 8.71 0.26 5.23
N ILE A 41 8.19 1.48 5.35
CA ILE A 41 8.88 2.62 5.96
C ILE A 41 8.09 3.06 7.19
N LYS A 42 8.76 3.27 8.31
CA LYS A 42 8.18 3.87 9.51
C LYS A 42 8.38 5.38 9.48
N ILE A 43 7.33 6.12 9.86
CA ILE A 43 7.40 7.55 10.12
C ILE A 43 7.79 7.76 11.59
N ASN A 44 8.99 8.28 11.82
CA ASN A 44 9.56 8.41 13.16
C ASN A 44 9.17 9.75 13.82
N SER A 45 9.15 10.84 13.06
CA SER A 45 8.66 12.15 13.53
C SER A 45 8.11 12.99 12.39
N ILE A 46 7.27 13.97 12.72
CA ILE A 46 6.74 14.97 11.79
C ILE A 46 6.74 16.31 12.51
N GLU A 47 7.56 17.24 12.04
CA GLU A 47 7.73 18.56 12.63
C GLU A 47 7.63 19.63 11.54
N LYS A 48 7.22 20.85 11.91
CA LYS A 48 7.39 22.00 11.03
C LYS A 48 8.80 22.57 11.22
N SER A 49 9.45 22.90 10.12
CA SER A 49 10.76 23.54 10.12
C SER A 49 10.75 24.70 9.13
N ARG A 50 11.23 25.86 9.56
CA ARG A 50 11.60 26.93 8.63
C ARG A 50 12.74 26.45 7.75
N ILE A 51 12.72 26.89 6.50
CA ILE A 51 13.75 26.56 5.52
C ILE A 51 15.13 27.08 5.95
N ALA A 52 15.18 28.26 6.57
CA ALA A 52 16.39 28.84 7.15
C ALA A 52 17.08 27.96 8.21
N HIS A 53 16.36 27.00 8.82
CA HIS A 53 16.92 26.08 9.82
C HIS A 53 17.40 24.75 9.22
N ILE A 54 17.22 24.52 7.91
CA ILE A 54 17.65 23.29 7.26
C ILE A 54 19.17 23.34 7.07
N SER A 55 19.88 22.46 7.78
CA SER A 55 21.34 22.39 7.72
C SER A 55 21.81 21.67 6.44
N PRO A 56 23.08 21.86 6.02
CA PRO A 56 23.69 21.04 4.96
C PRO A 56 23.64 19.53 5.26
N GLU A 57 23.69 19.14 6.54
CA GLU A 57 23.55 17.74 6.95
C GLU A 57 22.12 17.23 6.72
N ASP A 58 21.09 18.04 6.99
CA ASP A 58 19.71 17.66 6.68
C ASP A 58 19.48 17.47 5.17
N ILE A 59 20.15 18.29 4.34
CA ILE A 59 20.12 18.14 2.87
C ILE A 59 20.71 16.79 2.46
N LYS A 60 21.87 16.41 3.00
CA LYS A 60 22.51 15.12 2.75
C LYS A 60 21.63 13.95 3.22
N ARG A 61 21.10 14.04 4.45
CA ARG A 61 20.19 13.04 5.07
C ARG A 61 18.85 12.90 4.37
N SER A 62 18.46 13.88 3.56
CA SER A 62 17.25 13.83 2.71
C SER A 62 17.53 13.41 1.27
N GLY A 63 18.80 13.17 0.92
CA GLY A 63 19.22 12.76 -0.43
C GLY A 63 19.12 13.85 -1.48
N ASN A 64 19.05 15.12 -1.07
CA ASN A 64 19.07 16.26 -1.98
C ASN A 64 20.51 16.73 -2.20
N GLU A 65 20.79 17.29 -3.38
CA GLU A 65 22.14 17.74 -3.74
C GLU A 65 22.54 19.02 -2.98
N ASN A 66 21.59 19.94 -2.84
CA ASN A 66 21.78 21.24 -2.16
C ASN A 66 20.40 21.82 -1.78
N LEU A 67 20.41 22.90 -0.98
CA LEU A 67 19.18 23.58 -0.55
C LEU A 67 18.37 24.10 -1.75
N SER A 68 19.00 24.71 -2.75
CA SER A 68 18.30 25.24 -3.94
C SER A 68 17.51 24.16 -4.70
N SER A 69 18.09 22.96 -4.86
CA SER A 69 17.43 21.79 -5.42
C SER A 69 16.19 21.40 -4.61
N LEU A 70 16.31 21.37 -3.29
CA LEU A 70 15.19 21.09 -2.39
C LEU A 70 14.05 22.11 -2.55
N LEU A 71 14.36 23.41 -2.58
CA LEU A 71 13.38 24.48 -2.76
C LEU A 71 12.62 24.34 -4.08
N LYS A 72 13.33 24.06 -5.17
CA LYS A 72 12.74 23.83 -6.50
C LYS A 72 11.79 22.62 -6.50
N ILE A 73 12.17 21.53 -5.84
CA ILE A 73 11.34 20.31 -5.73
C ILE A 73 10.07 20.59 -4.92
N LEU A 74 10.19 21.36 -3.83
CA LEU A 74 9.08 21.66 -2.92
C LEU A 74 8.21 22.84 -3.40
N LYS A 75 8.70 23.63 -4.35
CA LYS A 75 8.08 24.87 -4.85
C LYS A 75 7.80 25.86 -3.71
N VAL A 76 8.85 26.16 -2.95
CA VAL A 76 8.84 27.05 -1.77
C VAL A 76 10.05 27.97 -1.81
N ASN A 77 9.97 29.07 -1.05
CA ASN A 77 11.02 30.06 -0.88
C ASN A 77 11.80 29.85 0.44
N ALA A 78 12.88 30.61 0.61
CA ALA A 78 13.75 30.54 1.79
C ALA A 78 13.06 30.91 3.12
N GLU A 79 11.98 31.71 3.04
CA GLU A 79 11.20 32.18 4.20
C GLU A 79 10.06 31.22 4.60
N ASP A 80 9.76 30.22 3.77
CA ASP A 80 8.64 29.32 3.99
C ASP A 80 8.91 28.27 5.09
N GLU A 81 7.83 27.66 5.57
CA GLU A 81 7.88 26.48 6.43
C GLU A 81 7.57 25.21 5.65
N VAL A 82 8.27 24.14 6.00
CA VAL A 82 8.04 22.79 5.44
C VAL A 82 7.90 21.79 6.57
N PHE A 83 7.28 20.65 6.27
CA PHE A 83 7.32 19.51 7.18
C PHE A 83 8.66 18.79 7.04
N ARG A 84 9.40 18.67 8.14
CA ARG A 84 10.56 17.80 8.32
C ARG A 84 10.07 16.47 8.89
N ILE A 85 10.36 15.39 8.17
CA ILE A 85 9.83 14.06 8.49
C ILE A 85 11.03 13.12 8.67
N ALA A 86 11.23 12.64 9.90
CA ALA A 86 12.18 11.56 10.16
C ALA A 86 11.54 10.22 9.81
N LEU A 87 12.29 9.34 9.18
CA LEU A 87 11.80 8.07 8.66
C LEU A 87 12.87 7.00 8.65
N SER A 88 12.44 5.75 8.74
CA SER A 88 13.35 4.60 8.77
C SER A 88 12.77 3.42 7.99
N TYR A 89 13.65 2.55 7.49
CA TYR A 89 13.19 1.27 6.95
C TYR A 89 12.64 0.41 8.09
N HIS A 90 11.44 -0.12 7.91
CA HIS A 90 10.77 -0.93 8.92
C HIS A 90 10.90 -2.43 8.64
N GLY A 91 10.81 -2.84 7.36
CA GLY A 91 10.86 -4.25 6.99
C GLY A 91 10.38 -4.55 5.59
N GLU A 92 10.29 -5.82 5.25
CA GLU A 92 9.73 -6.27 3.97
C GLU A 92 8.21 -6.02 3.91
N ASP A 93 7.63 -6.03 2.72
CA ASP A 93 6.17 -5.93 2.57
C ASP A 93 5.55 -7.27 3.03
N PRO A 94 4.80 -7.29 4.15
CA PRO A 94 4.24 -8.54 4.69
C PRO A 94 3.26 -9.20 3.71
N ARG A 95 2.69 -8.44 2.77
CA ARG A 95 1.78 -8.97 1.74
C ARG A 95 2.49 -9.92 0.77
N ILE A 96 3.81 -9.84 0.63
CA ILE A 96 4.58 -10.77 -0.20
C ILE A 96 4.56 -12.17 0.40
N LYS A 97 4.82 -12.28 1.72
CA LYS A 97 4.75 -13.55 2.43
C LYS A 97 3.33 -14.13 2.38
N LEU A 98 2.33 -13.30 2.69
CA LEU A 98 0.92 -13.73 2.66
C LEU A 98 0.51 -14.27 1.29
N ARG A 99 0.75 -13.52 0.20
CA ARG A 99 0.29 -13.96 -1.13
C ARG A 99 1.02 -15.20 -1.65
N ASN A 100 2.21 -15.52 -1.16
CA ASN A 100 2.97 -16.69 -1.60
C ASN A 100 2.72 -17.93 -0.72
N GLN A 101 1.91 -17.79 0.32
CA GLN A 101 1.56 -18.88 1.22
C GLN A 101 0.62 -19.87 0.52
N GLU A 102 1.00 -21.15 0.43
CA GLU A 102 0.24 -22.17 -0.33
C GLU A 102 -0.79 -22.93 0.50
N SER A 103 -0.67 -22.91 1.82
CA SER A 103 -1.63 -23.49 2.76
C SER A 103 -2.29 -22.41 3.60
N ILE A 104 -3.46 -22.68 4.17
CA ILE A 104 -4.12 -21.79 5.13
C ILE A 104 -4.47 -22.62 6.37
N SER A 105 -4.11 -22.13 7.56
CA SER A 105 -4.50 -22.81 8.80
C SER A 105 -5.97 -22.51 9.12
N SER A 106 -6.62 -23.36 9.91
CA SER A 106 -8.03 -23.15 10.30
C SER A 106 -8.23 -21.81 11.02
N VAL A 107 -7.29 -21.41 11.90
CA VAL A 107 -7.34 -20.11 12.58
C VAL A 107 -7.25 -18.95 11.59
N GLN A 108 -6.30 -19.00 10.66
CA GLN A 108 -6.12 -17.95 9.65
C GLN A 108 -7.30 -17.92 8.67
N PHE A 109 -7.85 -19.08 8.33
CA PHE A 109 -9.05 -19.20 7.51
C PHE A 109 -10.23 -18.45 8.15
N GLU A 110 -10.52 -18.72 9.43
CA GLU A 110 -11.58 -18.03 10.17
C GLU A 110 -11.34 -16.52 10.25
N GLU A 111 -10.09 -16.08 10.45
CA GLU A 111 -9.77 -14.66 10.43
C GLU A 111 -10.03 -14.00 9.06
N VAL A 112 -9.62 -14.66 7.97
CA VAL A 112 -9.82 -14.17 6.60
C VAL A 112 -11.32 -14.12 6.32
N LYS A 113 -12.04 -15.20 6.62
CA LYS A 113 -13.49 -15.31 6.45
C LYS A 113 -14.21 -14.19 7.20
N PHE A 114 -13.93 -14.01 8.49
CA PHE A 114 -14.51 -12.95 9.31
C PHE A 114 -14.26 -11.55 8.71
N LYS A 115 -13.04 -11.28 8.22
CA LYS A 115 -12.71 -10.01 7.58
C LYS A 115 -13.50 -9.79 6.28
N LEU A 116 -13.66 -10.83 5.45
CA LEU A 116 -14.46 -10.76 4.22
C LEU A 116 -15.95 -10.57 4.52
N ASP A 117 -16.50 -11.32 5.47
CA ASP A 117 -17.90 -11.19 5.92
C ASP A 117 -18.18 -9.77 6.45
N ARG A 118 -17.25 -9.19 7.20
CA ARG A 118 -17.32 -7.78 7.65
C ARG A 118 -17.29 -6.77 6.51
N MET A 119 -16.55 -7.04 5.43
CA MET A 119 -16.54 -6.17 4.25
C MET A 119 -17.84 -6.27 3.46
N ASP A 120 -18.40 -7.46 3.36
CA ASP A 120 -19.68 -7.72 2.70
C ASP A 120 -20.84 -7.10 3.49
N GLY A 121 -20.87 -7.26 4.81
CA GLY A 121 -21.90 -6.65 5.67
C GLY A 121 -21.90 -5.12 5.70
N ARG A 122 -20.78 -4.47 5.30
CA ARG A 122 -20.68 -3.00 5.17
C ARG A 122 -20.99 -2.48 3.76
N SER A 123 -21.21 -3.38 2.80
CA SER A 123 -21.46 -3.02 1.41
C SER A 123 -22.91 -2.58 1.22
N SER A 124 -23.13 -1.39 0.66
CA SER A 124 -24.47 -0.93 0.28
C SER A 124 -25.03 -1.65 -0.95
N THR A 125 -24.24 -2.50 -1.60
CA THR A 125 -24.58 -3.23 -2.82
C THR A 125 -24.62 -4.75 -2.60
N GLY A 126 -24.74 -5.17 -1.34
CA GLY A 126 -24.71 -6.57 -0.95
C GLY A 126 -23.31 -7.22 -0.98
N PRO A 127 -23.23 -8.52 -0.69
CA PRO A 127 -21.98 -9.28 -0.68
C PRO A 127 -21.26 -9.22 -2.03
N TRP A 128 -19.94 -9.10 -2.00
CA TRP A 128 -19.13 -8.91 -3.20
C TRP A 128 -17.82 -9.69 -3.15
N THR A 129 -17.29 -10.00 -1.96
CA THR A 129 -15.94 -10.57 -1.82
C THR A 129 -15.80 -11.89 -2.58
N MET A 130 -16.69 -12.85 -2.33
CA MET A 130 -16.69 -14.16 -2.99
C MET A 130 -16.98 -14.08 -4.49
N GLN A 131 -17.87 -13.17 -4.91
CA GLN A 131 -18.17 -12.95 -6.33
C GLN A 131 -16.91 -12.50 -7.08
N VAL A 132 -16.20 -11.52 -6.53
CA VAL A 132 -14.96 -10.99 -7.12
C VAL A 132 -13.84 -12.04 -7.10
N LEU A 133 -13.67 -12.77 -6.00
CA LEU A 133 -12.65 -13.83 -5.92
C LEU A 133 -12.88 -14.92 -6.97
N LYS A 134 -14.11 -15.43 -7.08
CA LYS A 134 -14.44 -16.45 -8.09
C LYS A 134 -14.31 -15.92 -9.51
N LEU A 135 -14.72 -14.68 -9.77
CA LEU A 135 -14.58 -14.09 -11.10
C LEU A 135 -13.11 -13.97 -11.52
N ILE A 136 -12.23 -13.56 -10.61
CA ILE A 136 -10.78 -13.48 -10.87
C ILE A 136 -10.17 -14.89 -11.02
N GLN A 137 -10.67 -15.89 -10.29
CA GLN A 137 -10.24 -17.28 -10.43
C GLN A 137 -10.57 -17.83 -11.83
N ASN A 138 -11.78 -17.56 -12.30
CA ASN A 138 -12.29 -18.09 -13.58
C ASN A 138 -11.77 -17.31 -14.79
N HIS A 139 -11.43 -16.04 -14.62
CA HIS A 139 -10.93 -15.18 -15.70
C HIS A 139 -9.62 -14.49 -15.30
N PRO A 140 -8.51 -15.26 -15.17
CA PRO A 140 -7.22 -14.71 -14.83
C PRO A 140 -6.74 -13.72 -15.91
N HIS A 141 -5.92 -12.75 -15.51
CA HIS A 141 -5.35 -11.72 -16.38
C HIS A 141 -6.35 -10.77 -17.04
N GLN A 142 -7.62 -10.78 -16.62
CA GLN A 142 -8.60 -9.81 -17.10
C GLN A 142 -8.43 -8.43 -16.45
N ARG A 143 -8.60 -7.40 -17.28
CA ARG A 143 -8.52 -6.00 -16.84
C ARG A 143 -9.69 -5.66 -15.91
N ALA A 144 -9.50 -4.62 -15.10
CA ALA A 144 -10.56 -4.12 -14.21
C ALA A 144 -11.84 -3.72 -14.94
N GLN A 145 -11.76 -3.30 -16.21
CA GLN A 145 -12.95 -2.96 -17.00
C GLN A 145 -13.81 -4.20 -17.24
N PHE A 146 -13.23 -5.30 -17.72
CA PHE A 146 -13.94 -6.57 -17.90
C PHE A 146 -14.64 -7.01 -16.62
N LEU A 147 -13.93 -7.03 -15.48
CA LEU A 147 -14.52 -7.43 -14.20
C LEU A 147 -15.65 -6.49 -13.75
N ALA A 148 -15.56 -5.20 -14.09
CA ALA A 148 -16.58 -4.21 -13.77
C ALA A 148 -17.84 -4.43 -14.61
N ASP A 149 -17.66 -4.67 -15.92
CA ASP A 149 -18.74 -4.92 -16.86
C ASP A 149 -19.48 -6.23 -16.50
N THR A 150 -18.76 -7.30 -16.21
CA THR A 150 -19.35 -8.59 -15.81
C THR A 150 -20.13 -8.52 -14.49
N LEU A 151 -19.72 -7.65 -13.57
CA LEU A 151 -20.39 -7.46 -12.28
C LEU A 151 -21.43 -6.34 -12.29
N GLU A 152 -21.58 -5.63 -13.42
CA GLU A 152 -22.39 -4.41 -13.54
C GLU A 152 -22.08 -3.39 -12.43
N ARG A 153 -20.78 -3.22 -12.13
CA ARG A 153 -20.30 -2.35 -11.04
C ARG A 153 -19.41 -1.24 -11.56
N ASP A 154 -19.40 -0.13 -10.83
CA ASP A 154 -18.43 0.94 -11.08
C ASP A 154 -16.99 0.43 -10.96
N LYS A 155 -16.18 0.69 -11.99
CA LYS A 155 -14.80 0.21 -12.11
C LYS A 155 -13.89 0.73 -11.00
N ASP A 156 -14.01 1.99 -10.59
CA ASP A 156 -13.12 2.56 -9.60
C ASP A 156 -13.45 2.09 -8.18
N LYS A 157 -14.75 1.94 -7.87
CA LYS A 157 -15.20 1.24 -6.66
C LYS A 157 -14.72 -0.21 -6.65
N LEU A 158 -14.81 -0.93 -7.78
CA LEU A 158 -14.30 -2.29 -7.88
C LEU A 158 -12.78 -2.36 -7.65
N LYS A 159 -11.99 -1.43 -8.20
CA LYS A 159 -10.54 -1.35 -7.95
C LYS A 159 -10.22 -1.11 -6.48
N ILE A 160 -11.03 -0.33 -5.76
CA ILE A 160 -10.90 -0.17 -4.31
C ILE A 160 -11.13 -1.50 -3.60
N ASN A 161 -12.16 -2.25 -4.00
CA ASN A 161 -12.48 -3.55 -3.45
C ASN A 161 -11.39 -4.60 -3.73
N ILE A 162 -10.91 -4.71 -4.97
CA ILE A 162 -9.78 -5.59 -5.32
C ILE A 162 -8.53 -5.23 -4.53
N ARG A 163 -8.29 -3.94 -4.24
CA ARG A 163 -7.17 -3.51 -3.38
C ARG A 163 -7.30 -4.02 -1.94
N LYS A 164 -8.52 -4.10 -1.39
CA LYS A 164 -8.75 -4.70 -0.06
C LYS A 164 -8.38 -6.18 -0.06
N LEU A 165 -8.83 -6.94 -1.07
CA LEU A 165 -8.48 -8.37 -1.24
C LEU A 165 -6.98 -8.57 -1.41
N LYS A 166 -6.33 -7.73 -2.23
CA LYS A 166 -4.87 -7.75 -2.42
C LYS A 166 -4.12 -7.50 -1.11
N ASN A 167 -4.60 -6.59 -0.27
CA ASN A 167 -3.97 -6.30 1.02
C ASN A 167 -4.10 -7.46 2.01
N MET A 168 -5.11 -8.32 1.85
CA MET A 168 -5.24 -9.59 2.59
C MET A 168 -4.42 -10.73 1.95
N GLY A 169 -3.68 -10.45 0.88
CA GLY A 169 -2.88 -11.45 0.19
C GLY A 169 -3.68 -12.41 -0.68
N LEU A 170 -4.97 -12.17 -0.95
CA LEU A 170 -5.86 -13.09 -1.68
C LEU A 170 -5.80 -12.92 -3.21
N THR A 171 -5.36 -11.77 -3.69
CA THR A 171 -5.23 -11.48 -5.13
C THR A 171 -3.87 -10.88 -5.46
N GLN A 172 -3.45 -11.05 -6.71
CA GLN A 172 -2.23 -10.49 -7.26
C GLN A 172 -2.56 -9.60 -8.46
N ARG A 173 -1.88 -8.46 -8.58
CA ARG A 173 -1.96 -7.58 -9.74
C ARG A 173 -0.77 -7.87 -10.64
N HIS A 174 -1.04 -7.96 -11.94
CA HIS A 174 -0.03 -8.06 -12.98
C HIS A 174 0.02 -6.78 -13.81
N GLU A 175 0.90 -6.77 -14.81
CA GLU A 175 0.87 -5.74 -15.86
C GLU A 175 -0.52 -5.69 -16.52
N VAL A 176 -1.05 -6.88 -16.84
CA VAL A 176 -2.40 -7.06 -17.36
C VAL A 176 -3.25 -7.83 -16.35
N GLY A 177 -4.20 -7.12 -15.75
CA GLY A 177 -5.25 -7.71 -14.94
C GLY A 177 -4.81 -8.28 -13.58
N TYR A 178 -5.55 -9.29 -13.13
CA TYR A 178 -5.43 -9.87 -11.79
C TYR A 178 -5.46 -11.39 -11.83
N THR A 179 -4.88 -12.02 -10.81
CA THR A 179 -5.04 -13.45 -10.53
C THR A 179 -5.34 -13.67 -9.05
N ILE A 180 -5.85 -14.85 -8.72
CA ILE A 180 -5.86 -15.33 -7.34
C ILE A 180 -4.44 -15.70 -6.93
N SER A 181 -4.05 -15.33 -5.70
CA SER A 181 -2.76 -15.72 -5.13
C SER A 181 -2.78 -17.18 -4.65
N PRO A 182 -1.62 -17.81 -4.40
CA PRO A 182 -1.54 -19.04 -3.62
C PRO A 182 -2.46 -19.09 -2.39
N LEU A 183 -2.41 -18.08 -1.52
CA LEU A 183 -3.26 -18.02 -0.31
C LEU A 183 -4.75 -17.90 -0.66
N GLY A 184 -5.07 -17.12 -1.69
CA GLY A 184 -6.45 -16.99 -2.16
C GLY A 184 -7.00 -18.31 -2.71
N LYS A 185 -6.17 -19.13 -3.37
CA LYS A 185 -6.55 -20.46 -3.82
C LYS A 185 -6.80 -21.38 -2.63
N ALA A 186 -5.88 -21.39 -1.66
CA ALA A 186 -6.05 -22.17 -0.42
C ALA A 186 -7.35 -21.80 0.31
N TYR A 187 -7.65 -20.51 0.42
CA TYR A 187 -8.90 -20.03 1.00
C TYR A 187 -10.15 -20.48 0.22
N LEU A 188 -10.14 -20.37 -1.11
CA LEU A 188 -11.27 -20.79 -1.95
C LEU A 188 -11.52 -22.31 -1.87
N ASN A 189 -10.46 -23.11 -1.86
CA ASN A 189 -10.55 -24.56 -1.71
C ASN A 189 -11.19 -24.94 -0.36
N GLU A 190 -10.79 -24.28 0.73
CA GLU A 190 -11.37 -24.54 2.05
C GLU A 190 -12.87 -24.19 2.10
N ILE A 191 -13.28 -23.09 1.43
CA ILE A 191 -14.71 -22.75 1.29
C ILE A 191 -15.49 -23.82 0.50
N GLU A 192 -14.87 -24.44 -0.50
CA GLU A 192 -15.51 -25.51 -1.30
C GLU A 192 -15.61 -26.82 -0.52
N ASN A 193 -14.57 -27.15 0.25
CA ASN A 193 -14.58 -28.31 1.15
C ASN A 193 -15.69 -28.21 2.20
N LEU A 194 -15.96 -27.01 2.75
CA LEU A 194 -17.03 -26.80 3.74
C LEU A 194 -18.45 -26.87 3.16
N LYS A 195 -18.60 -26.86 1.83
CA LYS A 195 -19.90 -26.96 1.14
C LYS A 195 -20.25 -28.39 0.71
N THR A 196 -19.27 -29.28 0.79
CA THR A 196 -19.39 -30.70 0.45
C THR A 196 -19.71 -31.48 1.72
#